data_AF-A0A7Y6A6A9-F1
#
_entry.id   AF-A0A7Y6A6A9-F1
#
_cell.length_a   1.000
_cell.length_b   1.000
_cell.length_c   1.000
_cell.angle_alpha   90.00
_cell.angle_beta   90.00
_cell.angle_gamma   90.00
#
_symmetry.space_group_name_H-M   'P 1'
#
loop_
_entity.id
_entity.type
_entity.pdbx_description
1 polymer ?
#
loop_
_entity_poly.entity_id
_entity_poly.type
_entity_poly.pdbx_seq_one_letter_code
_entity_poly.pdbx_strand_id
1 'polypeptide(L)'
;TLTLFGLHMPARLFADDNAAARDKAVAATLASFDGVLAEPIEDCLLRDADGRPCLEARTPLDLQDELGLPAGHIFHRDLSWPYAEDPADAGRWGVETAHDRVLLCGAGARRGGGVSGIAGHNAAMAVLGK
;
A
#
# COMPACT_ATOMS: atom_id res chain seq x y z
N THR A 1 9.84 -4.37 -15.54
CA THR A 1 9.55 -3.35 -14.52
C THR A 1 9.77 -3.94 -13.16
N LEU A 2 10.47 -3.24 -12.27
CA LEU A 2 10.66 -3.58 -10.87
C LEU A 2 9.90 -2.55 -10.03
N THR A 3 9.16 -3.01 -9.02
CA THR A 3 8.47 -2.13 -8.07
C THR A 3 8.96 -2.44 -6.67
N LEU A 4 9.56 -1.44 -6.00
CA LEU A 4 9.90 -1.53 -4.59
C LEU A 4 8.74 -0.94 -3.78
N PHE A 5 8.11 -1.77 -2.94
CA PHE A 5 7.08 -1.34 -2.00
C PHE A 5 7.43 -1.85 -0.60
N GLY A 6 6.75 -1.31 0.43
CA GLY A 6 6.98 -1.76 1.81
C GLY A 6 8.27 -1.21 2.44
N LEU A 7 8.77 -0.06 1.97
CA LEU A 7 9.94 0.61 2.56
C LEU A 7 9.68 1.19 3.96
N HIS A 8 8.44 1.10 4.47
CA HIS A 8 8.01 1.49 5.82
C HIS A 8 8.47 2.89 6.27
N MET A 9 8.50 3.85 5.35
CA MET A 9 8.85 5.24 5.67
C MET A 9 7.63 5.98 6.25
N PRO A 10 7.68 6.47 7.51
CA PRO A 10 6.54 7.18 8.11
C PRO A 10 6.16 8.46 7.36
N ALA A 11 4.86 8.70 7.14
CA ALA A 11 4.37 9.89 6.43
C ALA A 11 4.88 11.22 7.01
N ARG A 12 5.11 11.30 8.33
CA ARG A 12 5.69 12.48 9.00
C ARG A 12 7.06 12.91 8.47
N LEU A 13 7.82 12.02 7.82
CA LEU A 13 9.11 12.36 7.20
C LEU A 13 8.96 13.26 5.97
N PHE A 14 7.76 13.34 5.41
CA PHE A 14 7.45 14.06 4.16
C PHE A 14 6.60 15.32 4.40
N ALA A 15 6.25 15.63 5.66
CA ALA A 15 5.28 16.67 5.99
C ALA A 15 5.79 18.10 5.76
N ASP A 16 7.08 18.35 5.97
CA ASP A 16 7.66 19.69 5.83
C ASP A 16 8.00 20.02 4.37
N ASP A 17 8.83 19.19 3.74
CA ASP A 17 9.21 19.29 2.33
C ASP A 17 9.16 17.91 1.68
N ASN A 18 7.99 17.59 1.11
CA ASN A 18 7.73 16.30 0.48
C ASN A 18 8.67 16.04 -0.70
N ALA A 19 9.01 17.06 -1.49
CA ALA A 19 9.87 16.91 -2.67
C ALA A 19 11.31 16.59 -2.27
N ALA A 20 11.91 17.39 -1.38
CA ALA A 20 13.26 17.13 -0.91
C ALA A 20 13.37 15.81 -0.13
N ALA A 21 12.36 15.48 0.67
CA ALA A 21 12.30 14.19 1.38
C ALA A 21 12.19 13.01 0.41
N ARG A 22 11.41 13.13 -0.66
CA ARG A 22 11.32 12.12 -1.74
C ARG A 22 12.66 11.90 -2.41
N ASP A 23 13.35 12.96 -2.82
CA ASP A 23 14.64 12.84 -3.51
C ASP A 23 15.68 12.16 -2.60
N LYS A 24 15.71 12.52 -1.31
CA LYS A 24 16.55 11.86 -0.31
C LYS A 24 16.20 10.38 -0.13
N ALA A 25 14.91 10.06 -0.08
CA ALA A 25 14.43 8.68 0.05
C ALA A 25 14.80 7.83 -1.17
N VAL A 26 14.66 8.37 -2.38
CA VAL A 26 15.07 7.71 -3.64
C VAL A 26 16.56 7.42 -3.61
N ALA A 27 17.40 8.43 -3.34
CA ALA A 27 18.85 8.26 -3.29
C ALA A 27 19.27 7.20 -2.25
N ALA A 28 18.68 7.22 -1.06
CA ALA A 28 18.97 6.21 -0.02
C ALA A 28 18.51 4.80 -0.42
N THR A 29 17.38 4.69 -1.12
CA THR A 29 16.83 3.40 -1.58
C THR A 29 17.71 2.81 -2.68
N LEU A 30 18.12 3.61 -3.67
CA LEU A 30 19.04 3.18 -4.73
C LEU A 30 20.38 2.73 -4.15
N ALA A 31 20.99 3.53 -3.28
CA ALA A 31 22.24 3.15 -2.61
C ALA A 31 22.13 1.86 -1.79
N SER A 32 20.99 1.64 -1.10
CA SER A 32 20.75 0.38 -0.39
C SER A 32 20.57 -0.80 -1.34
N PHE A 33 19.95 -0.59 -2.49
CA PHE A 33 19.70 -1.62 -3.48
C PHE A 33 21.00 -2.01 -4.19
N ASP A 34 21.80 -1.04 -4.59
CA ASP A 34 23.12 -1.26 -5.19
C ASP A 34 24.08 -2.01 -4.26
N GLY A 35 23.91 -1.87 -2.94
CA GLY A 35 24.66 -2.62 -1.95
C GLY A 35 24.50 -4.15 -2.04
N VAL A 36 23.50 -4.65 -2.77
CA VAL A 36 23.26 -6.08 -3.01
C VAL A 36 23.28 -6.48 -4.49
N LEU A 37 23.48 -5.53 -5.40
CA LEU A 37 23.56 -5.78 -6.84
C LEU A 37 25.02 -5.94 -7.30
N ALA A 38 25.21 -6.57 -8.45
CA ALA A 38 26.53 -6.73 -9.06
C ALA A 38 27.03 -5.44 -9.75
N GLU A 39 26.11 -4.58 -10.17
CA GLU A 39 26.34 -3.28 -10.81
C GLU A 39 25.23 -2.29 -10.39
N PRO A 40 25.45 -0.97 -10.50
CA PRO A 40 24.45 0.04 -10.13
C PRO A 40 23.14 -0.13 -10.91
N ILE A 41 22.00 -0.04 -10.22
CA ILE A 41 20.70 -0.20 -10.87
C ILE A 41 20.43 0.89 -11.91
N GLU A 42 20.98 2.09 -11.71
CA GLU A 42 20.82 3.24 -12.59
C GLU A 42 21.37 3.01 -14.00
N ASP A 43 22.41 2.18 -14.13
CA ASP A 43 22.98 1.80 -15.43
C ASP A 43 22.05 0.87 -16.21
N CYS A 44 21.12 0.21 -15.52
CA CYS A 44 20.10 -0.67 -16.09
C CYS A 44 18.76 0.04 -16.38
N LEU A 45 18.60 1.31 -15.99
CA LEU A 45 17.36 2.04 -16.21
C LEU A 45 17.25 2.51 -17.67
N LEU A 46 16.13 2.19 -18.30
CA LEU A 46 15.75 2.81 -19.56
C LEU A 46 15.64 4.33 -19.38
N ARG A 47 15.87 5.08 -20.47
CA ARG A 47 15.66 6.54 -20.48
C ARG A 47 14.39 6.89 -21.24
N ASP A 48 13.67 7.89 -20.76
CA ASP A 48 12.50 8.45 -21.43
C ASP A 48 12.90 9.36 -22.62
N ALA A 49 11.91 9.98 -23.25
CA ALA A 49 12.11 10.88 -24.39
C ALA A 49 12.93 12.14 -24.05
N ASP A 50 13.00 12.53 -22.77
CA ASP A 50 13.77 13.66 -22.28
C ASP A 50 15.15 13.22 -21.73
N GLY A 51 15.50 11.94 -21.86
CA GLY A 51 16.75 11.37 -21.38
C GLY A 51 16.79 11.09 -19.87
N ARG A 52 15.67 11.22 -19.15
CA ARG A 52 15.57 10.95 -17.70
C ARG A 52 15.44 9.44 -17.47
N PRO A 53 15.98 8.90 -16.36
CA PRO A 53 15.77 7.50 -16.04
C PRO A 53 14.28 7.21 -15.85
N CYS A 54 13.83 6.08 -16.37
CA CYS A 54 12.49 5.54 -16.17
C CYS A 54 12.33 5.04 -14.72
N LEU A 55 12.24 6.00 -13.80
CA LEU A 55 12.08 5.81 -12.36
C LEU A 55 10.92 6.68 -11.89
N GLU A 56 9.98 6.05 -11.19
CA GLU A 56 8.86 6.73 -10.55
C GLU A 56 8.92 6.49 -9.05
N ALA A 57 8.75 7.56 -8.27
CA ALA A 57 8.66 7.50 -6.82
C ALA A 57 7.37 8.19 -6.35
N ARG A 58 6.70 7.56 -5.39
CA ARG A 58 5.51 8.09 -4.72
C ARG A 58 5.70 7.99 -3.22
N THR A 59 5.56 9.11 -2.53
CA THR A 59 5.64 9.17 -1.06
C THR A 59 4.29 8.80 -0.43
N PRO A 60 4.24 8.57 0.89
CA PRO A 60 2.97 8.39 1.58
C PRO A 60 1.96 9.54 1.38
N LEU A 61 2.44 10.78 1.20
CA LEU A 61 1.56 11.93 0.93
C LEU A 61 1.10 11.93 -0.53
N ASP A 62 1.98 11.62 -1.48
CA ASP A 62 1.58 11.48 -2.89
C ASP A 62 0.51 10.39 -3.04
N LEU A 63 0.67 9.25 -2.37
CA LEU A 63 -0.31 8.15 -2.36
C LEU A 63 -1.64 8.54 -1.71
N GLN A 64 -1.61 9.39 -0.69
CA GLN A 64 -2.83 9.90 -0.08
C GLN A 64 -3.61 10.79 -1.05
N ASP A 65 -2.92 11.71 -1.71
CA ASP A 65 -3.54 12.72 -2.56
C ASP A 65 -4.00 12.13 -3.90
N GLU A 66 -3.22 11.23 -4.49
CA GLU A 66 -3.51 10.65 -5.81
C GLU A 66 -4.47 9.45 -5.74
N LEU A 67 -4.37 8.62 -4.69
CA LEU A 67 -5.06 7.34 -4.61
C LEU A 67 -6.02 7.23 -3.42
N GLY A 68 -6.09 8.25 -2.55
CA GLY A 68 -6.92 8.22 -1.36
C GLY A 68 -6.43 7.23 -0.30
N LEU A 69 -5.13 6.91 -0.28
CA LEU A 69 -4.50 6.03 0.70
C LEU A 69 -4.08 6.85 1.93
N PRO A 70 -4.83 6.86 3.05
CA PRO A 70 -4.53 7.75 4.18
C PRO A 70 -3.12 7.47 4.71
N ALA A 71 -2.28 8.51 4.76
CA ALA A 71 -0.87 8.41 5.11
C ALA A 71 -0.09 7.32 4.33
N GLY A 72 -0.49 7.01 3.09
CA GLY A 72 0.11 5.98 2.25
C GLY A 72 -0.18 4.54 2.69
N HIS A 73 -1.16 4.31 3.56
CA HIS A 73 -1.41 3.01 4.14
C HIS A 73 -2.08 2.05 3.13
N ILE A 74 -1.31 1.15 2.53
CA ILE A 74 -1.82 0.23 1.48
C ILE A 74 -2.93 -0.73 1.96
N PHE A 75 -2.96 -1.07 3.25
CA PHE A 75 -4.06 -1.86 3.85
C PHE A 75 -5.22 -1.01 4.38
N HIS A 76 -5.15 0.33 4.25
CA HIS A 76 -6.19 1.28 4.64
C HIS A 76 -6.62 1.25 6.12
N ARG A 77 -5.96 0.46 6.96
CA ARG A 77 -6.18 0.35 8.42
C ARG A 77 -4.99 -0.31 9.09
N ASP A 78 -4.90 -0.12 10.40
CA ASP A 78 -3.90 -0.76 11.24
C ASP A 78 -4.00 -2.30 11.22
N LEU A 79 -2.89 -2.94 11.62
CA LEU A 79 -2.83 -4.38 11.78
C LEU A 79 -3.88 -4.86 12.79
N SER A 80 -4.72 -5.79 12.36
CA SER A 80 -5.75 -6.45 13.19
C SER A 80 -5.62 -7.96 13.08
N TRP A 81 -6.05 -8.70 14.09
CA TRP A 81 -6.05 -10.16 14.03
C TRP A 81 -6.96 -10.71 12.90
N PRO A 82 -6.71 -11.90 12.36
CA PRO A 82 -7.54 -12.45 11.29
C PRO A 82 -8.82 -13.12 11.79
N TYR A 83 -8.96 -13.37 13.09
CA TYR A 83 -10.10 -14.03 13.76
C TYR A 83 -10.89 -13.06 14.63
N ALA A 84 -12.17 -13.31 14.91
CA ALA A 84 -12.99 -12.43 15.75
C ALA A 84 -12.34 -12.19 17.13
N GLU A 85 -12.28 -10.93 17.56
CA GLU A 85 -11.78 -10.54 18.89
C GLU A 85 -12.93 -10.32 19.88
N ASP A 86 -14.10 -9.89 19.38
CA ASP A 86 -15.35 -9.80 20.14
C ASP A 86 -16.24 -11.02 19.79
N PRO A 87 -16.81 -11.73 20.79
CA PRO A 87 -17.82 -12.77 20.54
C PRO A 87 -18.98 -12.33 19.64
N ALA A 88 -19.36 -11.06 19.64
CA ALA A 88 -20.41 -10.50 18.77
C ALA A 88 -20.03 -10.51 17.29
N ASP A 89 -18.73 -10.60 16.96
CA ASP A 89 -18.23 -10.71 15.59
C ASP A 89 -18.04 -12.17 15.14
N ALA A 90 -18.30 -13.15 16.02
CA ALA A 90 -18.20 -14.55 15.66
C ALA A 90 -19.19 -14.89 14.52
N GLY A 91 -18.69 -15.56 13.49
CA GLY A 91 -19.48 -15.96 12.31
C GLY A 91 -19.61 -14.88 11.22
N ARG A 92 -19.05 -13.68 11.42
CA ARG A 92 -19.04 -12.61 10.41
C ARG A 92 -17.97 -12.83 9.32
N TRP A 93 -18.23 -12.28 8.14
CA TRP A 93 -17.34 -12.37 6.99
C TRP A 93 -16.16 -11.39 7.06
N GLY A 94 -16.15 -10.46 8.02
CA GLY A 94 -15.07 -9.50 8.26
C GLY A 94 -15.04 -8.33 7.27
N VAL A 95 -16.16 -8.11 6.59
CA VAL A 95 -16.37 -7.11 5.53
C VAL A 95 -17.49 -6.14 5.91
N GLU A 96 -18.22 -6.43 6.99
CA GLU A 96 -19.30 -5.63 7.54
C GLU A 96 -18.79 -4.26 8.02
N THR A 97 -19.65 -3.25 7.91
CA THR A 97 -19.41 -1.90 8.42
C THR A 97 -20.52 -1.51 9.41
N ALA A 98 -20.45 -0.30 9.97
CA ALA A 98 -21.54 0.25 10.78
C ALA A 98 -22.83 0.53 9.97
N HIS A 99 -22.78 0.41 8.63
CA HIS A 99 -23.93 0.59 7.75
C HIS A 99 -24.29 -0.73 7.08
N ASP A 100 -25.48 -1.28 7.39
CA ASP A 100 -25.92 -2.63 6.98
C ASP A 100 -25.80 -2.92 5.48
N ARG A 101 -25.89 -1.90 4.63
CA ARG A 101 -25.87 -2.02 3.15
C ARG A 101 -24.52 -1.65 2.53
N VAL A 102 -23.50 -1.39 3.34
CA VAL A 102 -22.16 -1.01 2.90
C VAL A 102 -21.17 -2.06 3.41
N LEU A 103 -20.46 -2.70 2.49
CA LEU A 103 -19.47 -3.73 2.78
C LEU A 103 -18.12 -3.35 2.19
N LEU A 104 -17.04 -3.82 2.82
CA LEU A 104 -15.68 -3.61 2.38
C LEU A 104 -15.19 -4.80 1.55
N CYS A 105 -14.89 -4.57 0.28
CA CYS A 105 -14.37 -5.59 -0.64
C CYS A 105 -12.87 -5.44 -0.97
N GLY A 106 -12.20 -4.46 -0.36
CA GLY A 106 -10.82 -4.09 -0.68
C GLY A 106 -9.81 -4.41 0.43
N ALA A 107 -8.61 -3.85 0.29
CA ALA A 107 -7.50 -4.05 1.23
C ALA A 107 -7.82 -3.62 2.66
N GLY A 108 -8.78 -2.70 2.79
CA GLY A 108 -9.36 -2.34 4.07
C GLY A 108 -9.97 -3.52 4.81
N ALA A 109 -10.68 -4.48 4.22
CA ALA A 109 -11.43 -5.48 5.00
C ALA A 109 -10.57 -6.31 6.00
N ARG A 110 -11.20 -6.97 6.99
CA ARG A 110 -10.48 -7.95 7.84
C ARG A 110 -10.01 -9.10 6.94
N ARG A 111 -8.73 -9.48 7.05
CA ARG A 111 -8.05 -10.39 6.09
C ARG A 111 -7.97 -9.83 4.67
N GLY A 112 -8.13 -8.52 4.52
CA GLY A 112 -7.96 -7.79 3.26
C GLY A 112 -6.49 -7.51 2.97
N GLY A 113 -6.22 -7.23 1.70
CA GLY A 113 -4.91 -6.82 1.21
C GLY A 113 -4.22 -7.89 0.37
N GLY A 114 -3.02 -7.55 -0.11
CA GLY A 114 -2.09 -8.49 -0.72
C GLY A 114 -2.60 -9.23 -1.95
N VAL A 115 -3.34 -8.56 -2.84
CA VAL A 115 -3.87 -9.10 -4.12
C VAL A 115 -4.61 -10.46 -3.99
N SER A 116 -5.06 -10.81 -2.79
CA SER A 116 -5.54 -12.15 -2.44
C SER A 116 -6.94 -12.48 -2.97
N GLY A 117 -7.74 -11.46 -3.29
CA GLY A 117 -9.16 -11.62 -3.66
C GLY A 117 -10.09 -11.98 -2.49
N ILE A 118 -9.56 -12.24 -1.28
CA ILE A 118 -10.34 -12.70 -0.12
C ILE A 118 -11.42 -11.68 0.28
N ALA A 119 -11.08 -10.40 0.34
CA ALA A 119 -12.03 -9.35 0.73
C ALA A 119 -13.20 -9.26 -0.26
N GLY A 120 -12.94 -9.36 -1.56
CA GLY A 120 -13.98 -9.37 -2.59
C GLY A 120 -14.87 -10.60 -2.51
N HIS A 121 -14.27 -11.78 -2.32
CA HIS A 121 -15.01 -13.02 -2.08
C HIS A 121 -15.93 -12.93 -0.86
N ASN A 122 -15.38 -12.51 0.29
CA ASN A 122 -16.14 -12.40 1.55
C ASN A 122 -17.29 -11.39 1.43
N ALA A 123 -17.07 -10.25 0.78
CA ALA A 123 -18.11 -9.26 0.51
C ALA A 123 -19.24 -9.88 -0.35
N ALA A 124 -18.90 -10.66 -1.38
CA ALA A 124 -19.90 -11.35 -2.18
C ALA A 124 -20.69 -12.40 -1.36
N MET A 125 -20.03 -13.18 -0.50
CA MET A 125 -20.69 -14.17 0.34
C MET A 125 -21.63 -13.53 1.37
N ALA A 126 -21.22 -12.42 1.97
CA ALA A 126 -22.06 -11.63 2.86
C ALA A 126 -23.31 -11.09 2.16
N VAL A 127 -23.19 -10.57 0.92
CA VAL A 127 -24.34 -10.12 0.11
C VAL A 127 -25.30 -11.27 -0.19
N LEU A 128 -24.78 -12.48 -0.44
CA LEU A 128 -25.57 -13.65 -0.74
C LEU A 128 -26.23 -14.31 0.49
N GLY A 129 -25.95 -13.81 1.70
CA GLY A 129 -26.48 -14.37 2.94
C GLY A 129 -25.98 -15.80 3.23
N LYS A 130 -24.76 -16.10 2.81
CA LYS A 130 -24.12 -17.39 3.02
C LYS A 130 -23.25 -17.43 4.28
#